data_AF-A0A960EI09-F1
#
_entry.id   AF-A0A960EI09-F1
#
_cell.length_a   1.000
_cell.length_b   1.000
_cell.length_c   1.000
_cell.angle_alpha   90.00
_cell.angle_beta   90.00
_cell.angle_gamma   90.00
#
_symmetry.space_group_name_H-M   'P 1'
#
loop_
_entity.id
_entity.type
_entity.pdbx_description
1 polymer ?
#
loop_
_entity_poly.entity_id
_entity_poly.type
_entity_poly.pdbx_seq_one_letter_code
_entity_poly.pdbx_strand_id
1 'polypeptide(L)'
;MGSARPVGRPTAISIALAAVPLGAFALAAWSQRWTHDDGFITLRVVEHVVAGDGPVYNAGQRVEAYTSPVHLAVLVVLRVALGWAVDVAWLGACATLAAATAGLALAAAGAARLARAGGATGVLVPFGLLVPVALPPMWEYATAGLETGLAIGWIGATFWVLAGLAARGRPHAVARRRGSPAPEVAPGRLAPVAVLVGLGPLVRPELALVTVAWLVVLCRLELARERPWWRLVATAAALPV
;
A
#
# COMPACT_ATOMS: atom_id res chain seq x y z
N MET A 1 -2.43 18.37 -34.89
CA MET A 1 -3.30 17.36 -34.27
C MET A 1 -2.41 16.27 -33.67
N GLY A 2 -1.97 16.42 -32.42
CA GLY A 2 -1.12 15.41 -31.75
C GLY A 2 -1.98 14.57 -30.84
N SER A 3 -2.33 13.35 -31.27
CA SER A 3 -3.04 12.39 -30.44
C SER A 3 -2.27 12.16 -29.14
N ALA A 4 -2.96 12.19 -28.00
CA ALA A 4 -2.37 11.80 -26.73
C ALA A 4 -1.91 10.33 -26.89
N ARG A 5 -0.59 10.13 -27.01
CA ARG A 5 -0.05 8.76 -27.10
C ARG A 5 -0.48 8.01 -25.84
N PRO A 6 -1.11 6.82 -25.97
CA PRO A 6 -1.42 6.01 -24.81
C PRO A 6 -0.15 5.78 -24.01
N VAL A 7 -0.24 5.81 -22.68
CA VAL A 7 0.87 5.48 -21.79
C VAL A 7 1.40 4.12 -22.23
N GLY A 8 2.63 4.09 -22.74
CA GLY A 8 3.20 2.88 -23.32
C GLY A 8 3.15 1.74 -22.32
N ARG A 9 2.61 0.58 -22.75
CA ARG A 9 2.59 -0.63 -21.92
C ARG A 9 4.03 -0.98 -21.51
N PRO A 10 4.25 -1.48 -20.29
CA PRO A 10 5.57 -1.98 -19.90
C PRO A 10 5.98 -3.10 -20.87
N THR A 11 7.24 -3.08 -21.32
CA THR A 11 7.78 -4.14 -22.17
C THR A 11 7.93 -5.41 -21.35
N ALA A 12 7.83 -6.59 -21.97
CA ALA A 12 8.07 -7.87 -21.31
C ALA A 12 9.42 -7.91 -20.58
N ILE A 13 10.45 -7.29 -21.18
CA ILE A 13 11.78 -7.13 -20.57
C ILE A 13 11.72 -6.32 -19.28
N SER A 14 10.98 -5.19 -19.25
CA SER A 14 10.86 -4.37 -18.02
C SER A 14 10.16 -5.14 -16.89
N ILE A 15 9.18 -5.99 -17.24
CA ILE A 15 8.48 -6.86 -16.28
C ILE A 15 9.44 -7.91 -15.74
N ALA A 16 10.18 -8.59 -16.62
CA ALA A 16 11.17 -9.58 -16.22
C ALA A 16 12.25 -8.99 -15.30
N LEU A 17 12.76 -7.80 -15.63
CA LEU A 17 13.74 -7.08 -14.79
C LEU A 17 13.19 -6.68 -13.41
N ALA A 18 11.88 -6.50 -13.26
CA ALA A 18 11.25 -6.29 -11.96
C ALA A 18 10.99 -7.60 -11.21
N ALA A 19 10.62 -8.67 -11.93
CA ALA A 19 10.31 -9.96 -11.35
C ALA A 19 11.52 -10.59 -10.63
N VAL A 20 12.73 -10.42 -11.17
CA VAL A 20 13.96 -10.97 -10.57
C VAL A 20 14.21 -10.47 -9.13
N PRO A 21 14.33 -9.16 -8.85
CA PRO A 21 14.53 -8.68 -7.49
C PRO A 21 13.33 -8.94 -6.58
N LEU A 22 12.09 -8.93 -7.09
CA LEU A 22 10.90 -9.29 -6.30
C LEU A 22 10.93 -10.76 -5.86
N GLY A 23 11.31 -11.66 -6.77
CA GLY A 23 11.49 -13.07 -6.48
C GLY A 23 12.62 -13.31 -5.49
N ALA A 24 13.75 -12.61 -5.65
CA ALA A 24 14.86 -12.67 -4.72
C ALA A 24 14.47 -12.19 -3.31
N PHE A 25 13.75 -11.07 -3.21
CA PHE A 25 13.21 -10.56 -1.95
C PHE A 25 12.30 -11.59 -1.26
N ALA A 26 11.32 -12.12 -1.99
CA ALA A 26 10.37 -13.08 -1.46
C ALA A 26 11.04 -14.39 -1.03
N LEU A 27 12.01 -14.87 -1.82
CA LEU A 27 12.78 -16.07 -1.50
C LEU A 27 13.65 -15.86 -0.26
N ALA A 28 14.36 -14.73 -0.17
CA ALA A 28 15.17 -14.39 1.01
C ALA A 28 14.31 -14.36 2.28
N ALA A 29 13.21 -13.61 2.25
CA ALA A 29 12.25 -13.55 3.35
C ALA A 29 11.72 -14.94 3.75
N TRP A 30 11.30 -15.76 2.78
CA TRP A 30 10.75 -17.09 3.06
C TRP A 30 11.79 -18.07 3.62
N SER A 31 13.03 -17.97 3.12
CA SER A 31 14.14 -18.81 3.58
C SER A 31 14.54 -18.53 5.03
N GLN A 32 14.34 -17.30 5.50
CA GLN A 32 14.64 -16.85 6.87
C GLN A 32 13.37 -16.56 7.67
N ARG A 33 12.25 -17.17 7.30
CA ARG A 33 10.96 -16.89 7.94
C ARG A 33 10.99 -17.22 9.44
N TRP A 34 10.40 -16.34 10.22
CA TRP A 34 10.35 -16.41 11.68
C TRP A 34 9.17 -15.57 12.16
N THR A 35 8.81 -15.70 13.43
CA THR A 35 7.82 -14.85 14.09
C THR A 35 8.50 -14.17 15.27
N HIS A 36 8.40 -12.84 15.35
CA HIS A 36 8.91 -12.08 16.49
C HIS A 36 8.04 -12.31 17.72
N ASP A 37 8.62 -12.22 18.91
CA ASP A 37 7.91 -12.44 20.17
C ASP A 37 6.70 -11.49 20.31
N ASP A 38 6.87 -10.22 19.91
CA ASP A 38 5.78 -9.23 19.88
C ASP A 38 4.62 -9.63 18.94
N GLY A 39 4.90 -10.42 17.91
CA GLY A 39 3.86 -10.92 17.00
C GLY A 39 2.81 -11.75 17.74
N PHE A 40 3.24 -12.54 18.74
CA PHE A 40 2.32 -13.37 19.53
C PHE A 40 1.33 -12.55 20.37
N ILE A 41 1.64 -11.28 20.68
CA ILE A 41 0.69 -10.37 21.33
C ILE A 41 -0.53 -10.18 20.44
N THR A 42 -0.31 -9.88 19.16
CA THR A 42 -1.41 -9.70 18.19
C THR A 42 -2.13 -11.02 17.95
N LEU A 43 -1.42 -12.14 17.83
CA LEU A 43 -2.06 -13.46 17.65
C LEU A 43 -2.98 -13.82 18.82
N ARG A 44 -2.58 -13.51 20.06
CA ARG A 44 -3.45 -13.70 21.23
C ARG A 44 -4.71 -12.85 21.13
N VAL A 45 -4.60 -11.58 20.75
CA VAL A 45 -5.77 -10.70 20.56
C VAL A 45 -6.67 -11.24 19.46
N VAL A 46 -6.12 -11.81 18.38
CA VAL A 46 -6.91 -12.47 17.32
C VAL A 46 -7.78 -13.59 17.91
N GLU A 47 -7.21 -14.46 18.74
CA GLU A 47 -7.98 -15.54 19.37
C GLU A 47 -9.06 -15.00 20.32
N HIS A 48 -8.81 -13.93 21.08
CA HIS A 48 -9.83 -13.28 21.91
C HIS A 48 -10.98 -12.68 21.08
N VAL A 49 -10.68 -12.05 19.94
CA VAL A 49 -11.72 -11.53 19.04
C VAL A 49 -12.59 -12.68 18.51
N VAL A 50 -11.98 -13.79 18.09
CA VAL A 50 -12.69 -14.96 17.56
C VAL A 50 -13.49 -15.69 18.66
N ALA A 51 -13.01 -15.69 19.90
CA ALA A 51 -13.72 -16.24 21.07
C ALA A 51 -14.89 -15.37 21.54
N GLY A 52 -15.00 -14.12 21.06
CA GLY A 52 -16.07 -13.19 21.43
C GLY A 52 -15.74 -12.27 22.61
N ASP A 53 -14.50 -12.31 23.12
CA ASP A 53 -14.04 -11.43 24.21
C ASP A 53 -13.79 -9.99 23.73
N GLY A 54 -13.70 -9.78 22.42
CA GLY A 54 -13.38 -8.50 21.79
C GLY A 54 -11.87 -8.30 21.59
N PRO A 55 -11.45 -7.12 21.09
CA PRO A 55 -10.07 -6.82 20.75
C PRO A 55 -9.25 -6.45 22.01
N VAL A 56 -9.12 -7.38 22.94
CA VAL A 56 -8.43 -7.19 24.23
C VAL A 56 -7.34 -8.24 24.43
N TYR A 57 -6.30 -7.86 25.17
CA TYR A 57 -5.22 -8.80 25.51
C TYR A 57 -5.60 -9.76 26.66
N ASN A 58 -6.37 -9.27 27.63
CA ASN A 58 -6.89 -10.04 28.75
C ASN A 58 -8.42 -9.97 28.76
N ALA A 59 -9.08 -11.12 28.74
CA ALA A 59 -10.54 -11.20 28.81
C ALA A 59 -11.08 -10.46 30.04
N GLY A 60 -12.15 -9.68 29.85
CA GLY A 60 -12.75 -8.86 30.90
C GLY A 60 -11.99 -7.58 31.26
N GLN A 61 -10.79 -7.34 30.70
CA GLN A 61 -10.04 -6.10 30.88
C GLN A 61 -10.00 -5.31 29.57
N ARG A 62 -10.21 -4.00 29.63
CA ARG A 62 -10.12 -3.11 28.47
C ARG A 62 -8.66 -2.72 28.21
N VAL A 63 -7.84 -3.71 27.85
CA VAL A 63 -6.41 -3.53 27.55
C VAL A 63 -6.17 -3.81 26.08
N GLU A 64 -5.90 -2.74 25.34
CA GLU A 64 -5.45 -2.78 23.94
C GLU A 64 -3.93 -2.93 23.92
N ALA A 65 -3.44 -4.00 23.27
CA ALA A 65 -2.01 -4.32 23.22
C ALA A 65 -1.44 -4.35 21.78
N TYR A 66 -2.29 -4.19 20.76
CA TYR A 66 -1.87 -4.12 19.36
C TYR A 66 -1.72 -2.65 18.94
N THR A 67 -0.82 -2.40 17.99
CA THR A 67 -0.55 -1.05 17.45
C THR A 67 -1.11 -0.85 16.04
N SER A 68 -1.61 -1.91 15.42
CA SER A 68 -2.07 -1.91 14.03
C SER A 68 -3.47 -2.56 13.89
N PRO A 69 -4.54 -1.77 14.03
CA PRO A 69 -5.92 -2.23 13.84
C PRO A 69 -6.17 -2.96 12.52
N VAL A 70 -5.58 -2.49 11.40
CA VAL A 70 -5.77 -3.13 10.08
C VAL A 70 -5.11 -4.50 10.04
N HIS A 71 -3.88 -4.63 10.59
CA HIS A 71 -3.22 -5.92 10.70
C HIS A 71 -4.02 -6.91 11.54
N LEU A 72 -4.53 -6.48 12.71
CA LEU A 72 -5.40 -7.30 13.54
C LEU A 72 -6.65 -7.75 12.76
N ALA A 73 -7.33 -6.82 12.08
CA ALA A 73 -8.52 -7.16 11.30
C ALA A 73 -8.24 -8.15 10.18
N VAL A 74 -7.12 -7.99 9.45
CA VAL A 74 -6.68 -8.93 8.42
C VAL A 74 -6.44 -10.32 9.02
N LEU A 75 -5.74 -10.41 10.15
CA LEU A 75 -5.47 -11.69 10.80
C LEU A 75 -6.74 -12.36 11.33
N VAL A 76 -7.69 -11.61 11.90
CA VAL A 76 -8.99 -12.13 12.32
C VAL A 76 -9.76 -12.71 11.14
N VAL A 77 -9.82 -12.00 10.01
CA VAL A 77 -10.48 -12.49 8.79
C VAL A 77 -9.83 -13.78 8.29
N LEU A 78 -8.49 -13.82 8.23
CA LEU A 78 -7.75 -15.01 7.82
C LEU A 78 -7.96 -16.18 8.80
N ARG A 79 -7.95 -15.90 10.10
CA ARG A 79 -8.18 -16.89 11.16
C ARG A 79 -9.56 -17.52 11.07
N VAL A 80 -10.59 -16.73 10.81
CA VAL A 80 -11.97 -17.22 10.64
C VAL A 80 -12.09 -18.03 9.34
N ALA A 81 -11.50 -17.57 8.24
CA ALA A 81 -11.65 -18.21 6.93
C ALA A 81 -10.81 -19.50 6.78
N LEU A 82 -9.59 -19.50 7.32
CA LEU A 82 -8.57 -20.52 7.03
C LEU A 82 -7.96 -21.16 8.28
N GLY A 83 -8.29 -20.67 9.48
CA GLY A 83 -7.73 -21.16 10.75
C GLY A 83 -8.07 -22.60 11.10
N TRP A 84 -9.03 -23.20 10.39
CA TRP A 84 -9.34 -24.63 10.51
C TRP A 84 -8.28 -25.52 9.83
N ALA A 85 -7.49 -24.97 8.90
CA ALA A 85 -6.49 -25.69 8.12
C ALA A 85 -5.06 -25.23 8.42
N VAL A 86 -4.88 -23.95 8.73
CA VAL A 86 -3.56 -23.32 8.85
C VAL A 86 -3.52 -22.47 10.12
N ASP A 87 -2.47 -22.65 10.91
CA ASP A 87 -2.24 -21.85 12.11
C ASP A 87 -2.10 -20.34 11.79
N VAL A 88 -2.60 -19.50 12.68
CA VAL A 88 -2.66 -18.05 12.49
C VAL A 88 -1.28 -17.41 12.33
N ALA A 89 -0.23 -17.96 12.94
CA ALA A 89 1.14 -17.48 12.77
C ALA A 89 1.60 -17.65 11.31
N TRP A 90 1.29 -18.79 10.70
CA TRP A 90 1.59 -19.04 9.29
C TRP A 90 0.76 -18.16 8.35
N LEU A 91 -0.53 -17.98 8.66
CA LEU A 91 -1.38 -17.05 7.91
C LEU A 91 -0.82 -15.63 7.96
N GLY A 92 -0.37 -15.18 9.13
CA GLY A 92 0.25 -13.87 9.32
C GLY A 92 1.55 -13.70 8.56
N ALA A 93 2.47 -14.66 8.65
CA ALA A 93 3.74 -14.64 7.92
C ALA A 93 3.51 -14.60 6.39
N CYS A 94 2.58 -15.42 5.88
CA CYS A 94 2.24 -15.43 4.45
C CYS A 94 1.58 -14.12 4.00
N ALA A 95 0.64 -13.59 4.79
CA ALA A 95 -0.08 -12.37 4.44
C ALA A 95 0.83 -11.14 4.42
N THR A 96 1.73 -11.03 5.40
CA THR A 96 2.69 -9.93 5.51
C THR A 96 3.74 -9.99 4.40
N LEU A 97 4.25 -11.19 4.06
CA LEU A 97 5.17 -11.39 2.95
C LEU A 97 4.51 -11.05 1.60
N ALA A 98 3.28 -11.51 1.40
CA ALA A 98 2.51 -11.22 0.20
C ALA A 98 2.25 -9.70 0.07
N ALA A 99 1.87 -9.04 1.16
CA ALA A 99 1.66 -7.60 1.19
C ALA A 99 2.95 -6.83 0.88
N ALA A 100 4.09 -7.21 1.46
CA ALA A 100 5.38 -6.57 1.19
C ALA A 100 5.78 -6.71 -0.28
N THR A 101 5.74 -7.94 -0.80
CA THR A 101 6.13 -8.25 -2.18
C THR A 101 5.21 -7.53 -3.19
N ALA A 102 3.89 -7.54 -2.94
CA ALA A 102 2.93 -6.82 -3.75
C ALA A 102 3.13 -5.30 -3.67
N GLY A 103 3.43 -4.77 -2.48
CA GLY A 103 3.76 -3.37 -2.26
C GLY A 103 4.96 -2.91 -3.09
N LEU A 104 6.05 -3.68 -3.06
CA LEU A 104 7.24 -3.40 -3.88
C LEU A 104 6.93 -3.47 -5.38
N ALA A 105 6.15 -4.45 -5.82
CA ALA A 105 5.71 -4.56 -7.21
C ALA A 105 4.85 -3.37 -7.65
N LEU A 106 3.90 -2.94 -6.82
CA LEU A 106 3.07 -1.76 -7.04
C LEU A 106 3.92 -0.50 -7.05
N ALA A 107 4.92 -0.38 -6.17
CA ALA A 107 5.83 0.74 -6.16
C ALA A 107 6.62 0.85 -7.47
N ALA A 108 7.20 -0.25 -7.94
CA ALA A 108 7.89 -0.31 -9.22
C ALA A 108 6.95 0.03 -10.40
N ALA A 109 5.72 -0.48 -10.38
CA ALA A 109 4.71 -0.15 -11.39
C ALA A 109 4.29 1.34 -11.35
N GLY A 110 4.24 1.94 -10.16
CA GLY A 110 3.98 3.37 -9.96
C GLY A 110 5.08 4.23 -10.55
N ALA A 111 6.34 3.88 -10.25
CA ALA A 111 7.51 4.54 -10.83
C ALA A 111 7.53 4.41 -12.37
N ALA A 112 7.20 3.24 -12.90
CA ALA A 112 7.09 3.02 -14.33
C ALA A 112 6.02 3.91 -14.99
N ARG A 113 4.84 4.05 -14.36
CA ARG A 113 3.78 4.97 -14.84
C ARG A 113 4.27 6.41 -14.91
N LEU A 114 4.97 6.87 -13.88
CA LEU A 114 5.51 8.23 -13.83
C LEU A 114 6.59 8.45 -14.89
N ALA A 115 7.48 7.47 -15.10
CA ALA A 115 8.52 7.52 -16.13
C ALA A 115 7.92 7.58 -17.53
N ARG A 116 6.94 6.71 -17.83
CA ARG A 116 6.22 6.72 -19.12
C ARG A 116 5.47 8.03 -19.34
N ALA A 117 4.79 8.54 -18.31
CA ALA A 117 4.11 9.84 -18.38
C ALA A 117 5.09 11.02 -18.52
N GLY A 118 6.36 10.83 -18.16
CA GLY A 118 7.46 11.77 -18.40
C GLY A 118 8.11 11.63 -19.79
N GLY A 119 7.64 10.71 -20.64
CA GLY A 119 8.15 10.53 -22.00
C GLY A 119 9.11 9.36 -22.19
N ALA A 120 9.36 8.52 -21.18
CA ALA A 120 10.23 7.36 -21.34
C ALA A 120 9.66 6.35 -22.35
N THR A 121 10.45 6.02 -23.38
CA THR A 121 10.06 5.10 -24.46
C THR A 121 10.76 3.75 -24.40
N GLY A 122 11.96 3.66 -23.79
CA GLY A 122 12.78 2.45 -23.72
C GLY A 122 12.39 1.43 -22.66
N VAL A 123 13.30 0.48 -22.42
CA VAL A 123 13.23 -0.48 -21.30
C VAL A 123 13.38 0.27 -19.98
N LEU A 124 12.55 -0.07 -19.00
CA LEU A 124 12.63 0.50 -17.66
C LEU A 124 13.32 -0.48 -16.73
N VAL A 125 14.33 0.00 -16.02
CA VAL A 125 15.09 -0.78 -15.04
C VAL A 125 14.64 -0.37 -13.62
N PRO A 126 14.09 -1.28 -12.81
CA PRO A 126 13.54 -0.95 -11.50
C PRO A 126 14.65 -0.93 -10.42
N PHE A 127 15.65 -0.07 -10.60
CA PHE A 127 16.84 -0.01 -9.74
C PHE A 127 16.51 0.14 -8.25
N GLY A 128 15.43 0.87 -7.92
CA GLY A 128 14.97 1.03 -6.53
C GLY A 128 14.60 -0.28 -5.82
N LEU A 129 14.28 -1.36 -6.56
CA LEU A 129 14.01 -2.68 -5.97
C LEU A 129 15.27 -3.38 -5.44
N LEU A 130 16.46 -2.93 -5.83
CA LEU A 130 17.70 -3.50 -5.29
C LEU A 130 17.91 -3.13 -3.82
N VAL A 131 17.39 -1.99 -3.37
CA VAL A 131 17.50 -1.54 -1.97
C VAL A 131 16.82 -2.51 -0.99
N PRO A 132 15.52 -2.86 -1.13
CA PRO A 132 14.89 -3.81 -0.22
C PRO A 132 15.46 -5.22 -0.30
N VAL A 133 16.07 -5.62 -1.42
CA VAL A 133 16.77 -6.91 -1.55
C VAL A 133 18.10 -6.88 -0.79
N ALA A 134 18.85 -5.78 -0.89
CA ALA A 134 20.18 -5.66 -0.31
C ALA A 134 20.18 -5.42 1.20
N LEU A 135 19.06 -5.00 1.78
CA LEU A 135 18.94 -4.68 3.21
C LEU A 135 18.24 -5.82 3.96
N PRO A 136 18.97 -6.61 4.79
CA PRO A 136 18.38 -7.70 5.57
C PRO A 136 17.11 -7.35 6.34
N PRO A 137 17.03 -6.20 7.04
CA PRO A 137 15.84 -5.84 7.79
C PRO A 137 14.56 -5.76 6.94
N MET A 138 14.67 -5.51 5.64
CA MET A 138 13.50 -5.36 4.77
C MET A 138 12.83 -6.70 4.47
N TRP A 139 13.61 -7.77 4.27
CA TRP A 139 13.06 -9.10 3.99
C TRP A 139 12.91 -9.95 5.25
N GLU A 140 13.74 -9.76 6.29
CA GLU A 140 13.58 -10.46 7.59
C GLU A 140 12.24 -10.11 8.25
N TYR A 141 11.90 -8.82 8.31
CA TYR A 141 10.64 -8.37 8.92
C TYR A 141 9.41 -8.52 8.00
N ALA A 142 9.60 -9.01 6.76
CA ALA A 142 8.48 -9.29 5.86
C ALA A 142 7.66 -10.51 6.29
N THR A 143 8.24 -11.41 7.09
CA THR A 143 7.57 -12.62 7.61
C THR A 143 7.40 -12.64 9.12
N ALA A 144 7.91 -11.64 9.85
CA ALA A 144 8.05 -11.62 11.32
C ALA A 144 6.74 -11.70 12.14
N GLY A 145 5.59 -11.91 11.51
CA GLY A 145 4.28 -11.89 12.17
C GLY A 145 3.86 -10.49 12.65
N LEU A 146 4.53 -9.45 12.14
CA LEU A 146 4.28 -8.04 12.44
C LEU A 146 3.70 -7.32 11.22
N GLU A 147 3.13 -6.14 11.45
CA GLU A 147 2.48 -5.30 10.47
C GLU A 147 3.45 -4.66 9.43
N THR A 148 4.76 -4.85 9.56
CA THR A 148 5.78 -4.29 8.65
C THR A 148 5.52 -4.62 7.18
N GLY A 149 5.19 -5.88 6.87
CA GLY A 149 4.88 -6.26 5.49
C GLY A 149 3.61 -5.57 4.95
N LEU A 150 2.61 -5.37 5.81
CA LEU A 150 1.40 -4.63 5.49
C LEU A 150 1.70 -3.12 5.26
N ALA A 151 2.59 -2.53 6.07
CA ALA A 151 3.05 -1.16 5.90
C ALA A 151 3.71 -0.93 4.54
N ILE A 152 4.63 -1.83 4.14
CA ILE A 152 5.25 -1.79 2.79
C ILE A 152 4.18 -1.93 1.70
N GLY A 153 3.24 -2.86 1.88
CA GLY A 153 2.08 -3.04 1.00
C GLY A 153 1.28 -1.76 0.81
N TRP A 154 0.91 -1.11 1.91
CA TRP A 154 0.13 0.12 1.92
C TRP A 154 0.87 1.29 1.25
N ILE A 155 2.16 1.48 1.54
CA ILE A 155 2.99 2.52 0.90
C ILE A 155 3.07 2.29 -0.62
N GLY A 156 3.31 1.05 -1.05
CA GLY A 156 3.38 0.70 -2.47
C GLY A 156 2.06 0.91 -3.20
N ALA A 157 0.95 0.48 -2.59
CA ALA A 157 -0.39 0.63 -3.16
C ALA A 157 -0.82 2.11 -3.27
N THR A 158 -0.65 2.89 -2.20
CA THR A 158 -0.94 4.33 -2.20
C THR A 158 -0.12 5.07 -3.26
N PHE A 159 1.19 4.81 -3.32
CA PHE A 159 2.05 5.41 -4.34
C PHE A 159 1.62 5.04 -5.75
N TRP A 160 1.29 3.77 -6.03
CA TRP A 160 0.85 3.32 -7.36
C TRP A 160 -0.44 4.01 -7.83
N VAL A 161 -1.40 4.21 -6.92
CA VAL A 161 -2.64 4.92 -7.20
C VAL A 161 -2.36 6.40 -7.50
N LEU A 162 -1.61 7.08 -6.62
CA LEU A 162 -1.27 8.49 -6.79
C LEU A 162 -0.43 8.76 -8.04
N ALA A 163 0.54 7.88 -8.33
CA ALA A 163 1.31 7.88 -9.56
C ALA A 163 0.41 7.77 -10.80
N GLY A 164 -0.61 6.92 -10.75
CA GLY A 164 -1.62 6.79 -11.80
C GLY A 164 -2.44 8.07 -12.00
N LEU A 165 -2.87 8.71 -10.91
CA LEU A 165 -3.59 9.98 -10.96
C LEU A 165 -2.72 11.11 -11.53
N ALA A 166 -1.47 11.20 -11.10
CA ALA A 166 -0.50 12.18 -11.58
C ALA A 166 -0.19 11.97 -13.08
N ALA A 167 0.03 10.73 -13.50
CA ALA A 167 0.28 10.37 -14.90
C ALA A 167 -0.88 10.77 -15.83
N ARG A 168 -2.14 10.55 -15.38
CA ARG A 168 -3.35 10.95 -16.13
C ARG A 168 -3.58 12.46 -16.13
N GLY A 169 -3.11 13.17 -15.10
CA GLY A 169 -3.23 14.63 -14.98
C GLY A 169 -2.33 15.41 -15.95
N ARG A 170 -1.17 14.86 -16.36
CA ARG A 170 -0.21 15.56 -17.24
C ARG A 170 -0.78 15.95 -18.61
N PRO A 171 -1.45 15.04 -19.37
CA PRO A 171 -2.11 15.42 -20.62
C PRO A 171 -3.19 16.49 -20.42
N HIS A 172 -3.92 16.45 -19.29
CA HIS A 172 -4.98 17.41 -18.96
C HIS A 172 -4.42 18.81 -18.68
N ALA A 173 -3.29 18.91 -17.96
CA ALA A 173 -2.62 20.19 -17.72
C ALA A 173 -2.16 20.86 -19.03
N VAL A 174 -1.69 20.06 -20.00
CA VAL A 174 -1.30 20.55 -21.34
C VAL A 174 -2.53 20.94 -22.17
N ALA A 175 -3.62 20.18 -22.12
CA ALA A 175 -4.87 20.51 -22.81
C ALA A 175 -5.55 21.76 -22.24
N ARG A 176 -5.53 21.94 -20.91
CA ARG A 176 -6.05 23.13 -20.22
C ARG A 176 -5.25 24.38 -20.58
N ARG A 177 -3.91 24.29 -20.66
CA ARG A 177 -3.07 25.39 -21.21
C ARG A 177 -3.44 25.77 -22.65
N ARG A 178 -4.06 24.86 -23.41
CA ARG A 178 -4.54 25.08 -24.78
C ARG A 178 -6.02 25.48 -24.85
N GLY A 179 -6.67 25.76 -23.72
CA GLY A 179 -8.07 26.20 -23.67
C GLY A 179 -9.11 25.11 -23.97
N SER A 180 -8.72 23.83 -24.01
CA SER A 180 -9.69 22.74 -24.23
C SER A 180 -10.41 22.36 -22.93
N PRO A 181 -11.74 22.15 -22.94
CA PRO A 181 -12.48 21.70 -21.77
C PRO A 181 -11.99 20.31 -21.34
N ALA A 182 -11.64 20.18 -20.06
CA ALA A 182 -11.17 18.92 -19.48
C ALA A 182 -12.37 18.01 -19.17
N PRO A 183 -12.32 16.70 -19.50
CA PRO A 183 -13.35 15.77 -19.06
C PRO A 183 -13.36 15.68 -17.54
N GLU A 184 -14.55 15.84 -16.96
CA GLU A 184 -14.75 15.90 -15.52
C GLU A 184 -14.72 14.49 -14.91
N VAL A 185 -13.76 14.21 -14.01
CA VAL A 185 -13.76 12.96 -13.23
C VAL A 185 -14.76 13.09 -12.08
N ALA A 186 -15.83 12.31 -11.99
CA ALA A 186 -16.80 12.50 -10.89
C ALA A 186 -16.14 12.46 -9.48
N PRO A 187 -16.51 13.37 -8.54
CA PRO A 187 -15.93 13.45 -7.19
C PRO A 187 -15.96 12.13 -6.40
N GLY A 188 -17.00 11.31 -6.59
CA GLY A 188 -17.14 10.01 -5.94
C GLY A 188 -16.04 8.98 -6.27
N ARG A 189 -15.31 9.17 -7.38
CA ARG A 189 -14.21 8.26 -7.76
C ARG A 189 -12.94 8.46 -6.92
N LEU A 190 -12.83 9.55 -6.16
CA LEU A 190 -11.65 9.86 -5.35
C LEU A 190 -11.84 9.50 -3.87
N ALA A 191 -13.07 9.28 -3.41
CA ALA A 191 -13.34 8.88 -2.03
C ALA A 191 -12.60 7.58 -1.64
N PRO A 192 -12.58 6.51 -2.47
CA PRO A 192 -11.79 5.31 -2.14
C PRO A 192 -10.29 5.57 -2.06
N VAL A 193 -9.77 6.55 -2.82
CA VAL A 193 -8.36 6.94 -2.77
C VAL A 193 -8.06 7.68 -1.47
N ALA A 194 -8.96 8.60 -1.05
CA ALA A 194 -8.84 9.30 0.22
C ALA A 194 -8.92 8.33 1.41
N VAL A 195 -9.83 7.34 1.37
CA VAL A 195 -9.87 6.27 2.38
C VAL A 195 -8.57 5.49 2.38
N LEU A 196 -8.08 5.02 1.22
CA LEU A 196 -6.81 4.31 1.15
C LEU A 196 -5.65 5.13 1.74
N VAL A 197 -5.57 6.43 1.45
CA VAL A 197 -4.55 7.32 2.00
C VAL A 197 -4.75 7.55 3.50
N GLY A 198 -5.98 7.59 3.99
CA GLY A 198 -6.30 7.76 5.41
C GLY A 198 -6.02 6.52 6.25
N LEU A 199 -5.89 5.33 5.66
CA LEU A 199 -5.64 4.08 6.40
C LEU A 199 -4.26 4.01 7.08
N GLY A 200 -3.32 4.90 6.74
CA GLY A 200 -1.93 4.85 7.23
C GLY A 200 -1.81 4.67 8.74
N PRO A 201 -2.35 5.56 9.59
CA PRO A 201 -2.32 5.42 11.05
C PRO A 201 -2.85 4.08 11.58
N LEU A 202 -3.84 3.49 10.90
CA LEU A 202 -4.44 2.20 11.29
C LEU A 202 -3.63 1.00 10.82
N VAL A 203 -2.78 1.18 9.82
CA VAL A 203 -1.78 0.19 9.44
C VAL A 203 -0.61 0.26 10.41
N ARG A 204 -0.15 1.47 10.77
CA ARG A 204 0.91 1.74 11.74
C ARG A 204 0.84 3.21 12.17
N PRO A 205 1.00 3.55 13.46
CA PRO A 205 0.82 4.92 13.94
C PRO A 205 1.77 5.93 13.27
N GLU A 206 3.02 5.56 13.02
CA GLU A 206 4.01 6.43 12.37
C GLU A 206 3.69 6.72 10.89
N LEU A 207 2.89 5.87 10.24
CA LEU A 207 2.44 6.11 8.87
C LEU A 207 1.44 7.28 8.79
N ALA A 208 1.01 7.84 9.92
CA ALA A 208 0.32 9.13 9.95
C ALA A 208 1.11 10.22 9.21
N LEU A 209 2.44 10.26 9.37
CA LEU A 209 3.31 11.21 8.67
C LEU A 209 3.28 10.97 7.15
N VAL A 210 3.30 9.71 6.74
CA VAL A 210 3.23 9.31 5.33
C VAL A 210 1.85 9.62 4.75
N THR A 211 0.77 9.41 5.51
CA THR A 211 -0.59 9.82 5.16
C THR A 211 -0.68 11.32 4.92
N VAL A 212 -0.10 12.15 5.79
CA VAL A 212 -0.08 13.61 5.59
C VAL A 212 0.64 13.95 4.28
N ALA A 213 1.81 13.36 4.01
CA ALA A 213 2.54 13.58 2.77
C ALA A 213 1.70 13.17 1.54
N TRP A 214 1.04 12.03 1.58
CA TRP A 214 0.16 11.56 0.50
C TRP A 214 -1.09 12.42 0.32
N LEU A 215 -1.68 12.93 1.41
CA LEU A 215 -2.80 13.88 1.35
C LEU A 215 -2.38 15.20 0.71
N VAL A 216 -1.18 15.71 1.01
CA VAL A 216 -0.64 16.91 0.34
C VAL A 216 -0.52 16.66 -1.16
N VAL A 217 0.02 15.50 -1.58
CA VAL A 217 0.11 15.13 -3.00
C VAL A 217 -1.28 15.06 -3.64
N LEU A 218 -2.23 14.38 -3.01
CA LEU A 218 -3.61 14.24 -3.50
C LEU A 218 -4.30 15.61 -3.62
N CYS A 219 -4.18 16.47 -2.60
CA CYS A 219 -4.74 17.81 -2.60
C CYS A 219 -4.10 18.68 -3.68
N ARG A 220 -2.78 18.60 -3.91
CA ARG A 220 -2.10 19.32 -5.00
C ARG A 220 -2.60 18.89 -6.37
N LEU A 221 -2.82 17.59 -6.57
CA LEU A 221 -3.38 17.06 -7.82
C LEU A 221 -4.80 17.55 -8.09
N GLU A 222 -5.61 17.76 -7.03
CA GLU A 222 -7.00 18.22 -7.14
C GLU A 222 -7.16 19.74 -7.13
N LEU A 223 -6.28 20.48 -6.45
CA LEU A 223 -6.22 21.94 -6.52
C LEU A 223 -5.92 22.38 -7.96
N ALA A 224 -5.02 21.67 -8.65
CA ALA A 224 -4.76 21.89 -10.07
C ALA A 224 -6.00 21.68 -10.97
N ARG A 225 -7.07 21.07 -10.42
CA ARG A 225 -8.33 20.74 -11.08
C ARG A 225 -9.52 21.54 -10.53
N GLU A 226 -9.28 22.55 -9.68
CA GLU A 226 -10.31 23.43 -9.08
C GLU A 226 -11.41 22.70 -8.29
N ARG A 227 -11.03 21.62 -7.62
CA ARG A 227 -11.96 20.76 -6.88
C ARG A 227 -11.89 20.97 -5.37
N PRO A 228 -12.99 20.66 -4.64
CA PRO A 228 -13.04 20.83 -3.19
C PRO A 228 -12.17 19.78 -2.47
N TRP A 229 -10.88 20.07 -2.38
CA TRP A 229 -9.86 19.23 -1.72
C TRP A 229 -10.18 18.91 -0.26
N TRP A 230 -10.88 19.80 0.44
CA TRP A 230 -11.29 19.63 1.84
C TRP A 230 -12.17 18.40 2.06
N ARG A 231 -12.98 17.98 1.07
CA ARG A 231 -13.80 16.76 1.17
C ARG A 231 -12.95 15.51 1.28
N LEU A 232 -11.80 15.48 0.59
CA LEU A 232 -10.86 14.35 0.61
C LEU A 232 -10.13 14.27 1.95
N VAL A 233 -9.74 15.42 2.51
CA VAL A 233 -9.17 15.48 3.86
C VAL A 233 -10.18 14.97 4.89
N ALA A 234 -11.43 15.43 4.81
CA ALA A 234 -12.49 14.96 5.70
C ALA A 234 -12.73 13.44 5.56
N THR A 235 -12.76 12.90 4.33
CA THR A 235 -12.92 11.45 4.12
C THR A 235 -11.74 10.64 4.66
N ALA A 236 -10.51 11.12 4.50
CA ALA A 236 -9.32 10.44 5.03
C ALA A 236 -9.27 10.50 6.56
N ALA A 237 -9.68 11.64 7.15
CA ALA A 237 -9.70 11.86 8.60
C ALA A 237 -10.92 11.24 9.30
N ALA A 238 -11.96 10.83 8.56
CA ALA A 238 -13.15 10.18 9.11
C ALA A 238 -12.90 8.73 9.54
N LEU A 239 -11.71 8.18 9.28
CA LEU A 239 -11.34 6.86 9.76
C LEU A 239 -11.12 6.90 11.27
N PRO A 240 -11.68 5.93 12.02
CA PRO A 240 -11.52 5.90 13.47
C PRO A 240 -10.06 5.59 13.80
N VAL A 241 -9.33 6.60 14.28
CA VAL A 241 -8.00 6.48 14.90
C VAL A 241 -8.17 6.42 16.40
#